data_AF-A0A1S1NIM0-F1
#
_entry.id   AF-A0A1S1NIM0-F1
#
_cell.length_a   1.000
_cell.length_b   1.000
_cell.length_c   1.000
_cell.angle_alpha   90.00
_cell.angle_beta   90.00
_cell.angle_gamma   90.00
#
_symmetry.space_group_name_H-M   'P 1'
#
loop_
_entity.id
_entity.type
_entity.pdbx_description
1 polymer ?
#
loop_
_entity_poly.entity_id
_entity_poly.type
_entity_poly.pdbx_seq_one_letter_code
_entity_poly.pdbx_strand_id
1 'polypeptide(L)'
;MPPVPDEVMVRPELIELDSPERHRVLDQIAAKKGHCDSCGGTEFEVGAALYLGFLFLDEDTDAYMIALTCRSRDCARPRTGVVLHENEFRRL
;
A
#
# COMPACT_ATOMS: atom_id res chain seq x y z
N MET A 1 -11.40 -0.91 -35.36
CA MET A 1 -11.54 -1.16 -33.91
C MET A 1 -11.30 0.18 -33.22
N PRO A 2 -12.22 0.70 -32.40
CA PRO A 2 -11.94 1.92 -31.63
C PRO A 2 -10.82 1.64 -30.61
N PRO A 3 -10.04 2.64 -30.19
CA PRO A 3 -9.10 2.46 -29.09
C PRO A 3 -9.90 2.17 -27.81
N VAL A 4 -9.58 1.07 -27.13
CA VAL A 4 -10.06 0.85 -25.76
C VAL A 4 -9.48 1.98 -24.91
N PRO A 5 -10.32 2.78 -24.21
CA PRO A 5 -9.82 3.75 -23.25
C PRO A 5 -9.03 2.96 -22.19
N ASP A 6 -8.01 3.57 -21.59
CA ASP A 6 -7.21 3.01 -20.49
C ASP A 6 -8.10 2.35 -19.42
N GLU A 7 -8.54 1.12 -19.67
CA GLU A 7 -8.84 0.15 -18.65
C GLU A 7 -7.52 0.03 -17.95
N VAL A 8 -7.42 0.72 -16.81
CA VAL A 8 -6.31 0.62 -15.89
C VAL A 8 -6.14 -0.88 -15.69
N MET A 9 -5.19 -1.47 -16.42
CA MET A 9 -4.95 -2.90 -16.38
C MET A 9 -4.44 -3.15 -14.97
N VAL A 10 -5.37 -3.50 -14.07
CA VAL A 10 -5.03 -3.90 -12.71
C VAL A 10 -4.12 -5.09 -12.92
N ARG A 11 -2.83 -4.87 -12.66
CA ARG A 11 -1.83 -5.92 -12.83
C ARG A 11 -2.30 -7.11 -11.99
N PRO A 12 -2.37 -8.34 -12.51
CA PRO A 12 -2.94 -9.47 -11.79
C PRO A 12 -2.30 -9.71 -10.42
N GLU A 13 -1.03 -9.34 -10.28
CA GLU A 13 -0.25 -9.36 -9.05
C GLU A 13 -0.62 -8.27 -8.00
N LEU A 14 -1.38 -7.23 -8.38
CA LEU A 14 -1.86 -6.21 -7.46
C LEU A 14 -3.23 -6.59 -6.89
N ILE A 15 -3.29 -6.60 -5.57
CA ILE A 15 -4.47 -6.96 -4.80
C ILE A 15 -5.12 -5.67 -4.30
N GLU A 16 -6.37 -5.45 -4.71
CA GLU A 16 -7.17 -4.36 -4.18
C GLU A 16 -7.53 -4.60 -2.71
N LEU A 17 -7.42 -3.54 -1.91
CA LEU A 17 -7.79 -3.52 -0.50
C LEU A 17 -9.21 -2.94 -0.36
N ASP A 18 -10.06 -3.62 0.39
CA ASP A 18 -11.38 -3.11 0.75
C ASP A 18 -11.29 -2.00 1.83
N SER A 19 -12.41 -1.33 2.12
CA SER A 19 -12.44 -0.25 3.09
C SER A 19 -11.95 -0.68 4.49
N PRO A 20 -12.43 -1.79 5.08
CA PRO A 20 -11.88 -2.32 6.34
C PRO A 20 -10.37 -2.58 6.33
N GLU A 21 -9.85 -3.18 5.27
CA GLU A 21 -8.43 -3.49 5.11
C GLU A 21 -7.60 -2.19 5.05
N ARG A 22 -8.03 -1.21 4.26
CA ARG A 22 -7.37 0.12 4.19
C ARG A 22 -7.33 0.81 5.54
N HIS A 23 -8.42 0.76 6.32
CA HIS A 23 -8.43 1.34 7.68
C HIS A 23 -7.40 0.66 8.59
N ARG A 24 -7.29 -0.67 8.54
CA ARG A 24 -6.29 -1.39 9.34
C ARG A 24 -4.87 -1.07 8.94
N VAL A 25 -4.60 -0.88 7.65
CA VAL A 25 -3.28 -0.40 7.19
C VAL A 25 -2.95 0.95 7.84
N LEU A 26 -3.91 1.88 7.86
CA LEU A 26 -3.72 3.18 8.54
C LEU A 26 -3.49 3.03 10.05
N ASP A 27 -4.24 2.14 10.71
CA ASP A 27 -4.05 1.84 12.13
C ASP A 27 -2.65 1.28 12.41
N GLN A 28 -2.13 0.39 11.55
CA GLN A 28 -0.77 -0.14 11.65
C GLN A 28 0.29 0.94 11.46
N ILE A 29 0.11 1.84 10.49
CA ILE A 29 1.01 2.99 10.29
C ILE A 29 1.02 3.85 11.55
N ALA A 30 -0.15 4.17 12.11
CA ALA A 30 -0.24 4.98 13.33
C ALA A 30 0.39 4.29 14.55
N ALA A 31 0.12 2.99 14.74
CA ALA A 31 0.69 2.19 15.83
C ALA A 31 2.22 2.12 15.76
N LYS A 32 2.78 2.02 14.55
CA LYS A 32 4.23 2.03 14.29
C LYS A 32 4.83 3.45 14.22
N LYS A 33 4.03 4.50 14.48
CA LYS A 33 4.43 5.93 14.36
C LYS A 33 5.02 6.27 12.98
N GLY A 34 4.50 5.64 11.94
CA GLY A 34 4.89 5.86 10.56
C GLY A 34 4.57 7.28 10.11
N HIS A 35 5.49 7.85 9.34
CA HIS A 35 5.40 9.20 8.81
C HIS A 35 6.01 9.22 7.41
N CYS A 36 5.66 10.23 6.63
CA CYS A 36 6.22 10.38 5.29
C CYS A 36 7.68 10.83 5.40
N ASP A 37 8.61 10.05 4.87
CA ASP A 37 10.05 10.39 4.88
C ASP A 37 10.37 11.72 4.19
N SER A 38 9.47 12.23 3.33
CA SER A 38 9.69 13.47 2.60
C SER A 38 9.24 14.72 3.34
N CYS A 39 8.17 14.67 4.14
CA CYS A 39 7.58 15.87 4.77
C CYS A 39 7.18 15.69 6.24
N GLY A 40 7.30 14.49 6.80
CA GLY A 40 6.90 14.17 8.17
C GLY A 40 5.38 14.04 8.39
N GLY A 41 4.56 14.19 7.34
CA GLY A 41 3.11 14.03 7.44
C GLY A 41 2.68 12.61 7.82
N THR A 42 1.57 12.49 8.54
CA THR A 42 1.02 11.21 9.02
C THR A 42 -0.27 10.81 8.31
N GLU A 43 -0.75 11.62 7.37
CA GLU A 43 -1.96 11.35 6.61
C GLU A 43 -1.63 10.70 5.27
N PHE A 44 -2.15 9.49 5.09
CA PHE A 44 -1.92 8.68 3.90
C PHE A 44 -3.23 8.23 3.27
N GLU A 45 -3.19 8.12 1.95
CA GLU A 45 -4.13 7.34 1.17
C GLU A 45 -3.54 5.95 0.90
N VAL A 46 -4.34 4.91 1.12
CA VAL A 46 -3.93 3.51 0.91
C VAL A 46 -4.37 3.05 -0.48
N GLY A 47 -3.41 2.58 -1.28
CA GLY A 47 -3.60 2.01 -2.60
C GLY A 47 -3.64 0.47 -2.59
N ALA A 48 -3.29 -0.16 -3.70
CA ALA A 48 -3.23 -1.61 -3.82
C ALA A 48 -2.04 -2.23 -3.06
N ALA A 49 -2.14 -3.52 -2.78
CA ALA A 49 -1.09 -4.34 -2.19
C ALA A 49 -0.41 -5.23 -3.23
N LEU A 50 0.90 -5.47 -3.07
CA LEU A 50 1.69 -6.40 -3.85
C LEU A 50 2.23 -7.48 -2.92
N TYR A 51 1.89 -8.75 -3.19
CA TYR A 51 2.45 -9.87 -2.44
C TYR A 51 3.94 -10.05 -2.77
N LEU A 52 4.77 -10.20 -1.75
CA LEU A 52 6.22 -10.24 -1.91
C LEU A 52 6.83 -11.65 -1.84
N GLY A 53 6.08 -12.63 -1.33
CA GLY A 53 6.52 -14.00 -0.95
C GLY A 53 7.05 -14.93 -2.07
N PHE A 54 7.48 -14.38 -3.19
CA PHE A 54 8.28 -15.09 -4.20
C PHE A 54 9.45 -14.24 -4.76
N LEU A 55 9.39 -12.91 -4.67
CA LEU A 55 10.34 -12.02 -5.35
C LEU A 55 11.61 -11.76 -4.54
N PHE A 56 11.56 -11.95 -3.22
CA PHE A 56 12.68 -11.71 -2.33
C PHE A 56 12.94 -12.97 -1.51
N LEU A 57 14.11 -13.58 -1.70
CA LEU A 57 14.49 -14.88 -1.12
C LEU A 57 14.54 -14.92 0.42
N ASP A 58 14.36 -13.77 1.08
CA ASP A 58 14.50 -13.59 2.54
C ASP A 58 13.25 -12.95 3.17
N GLU A 59 12.21 -12.63 2.39
CA GLU A 59 10.97 -12.06 2.96
C GLU A 59 10.03 -13.15 3.46
N ASP A 60 9.42 -12.91 4.62
CA ASP A 60 8.44 -13.80 5.22
C ASP A 60 7.31 -14.13 4.24
N THR A 61 6.86 -15.38 4.28
CA THR A 61 5.93 -15.98 3.30
C THR A 61 4.53 -15.33 3.25
N ASP A 62 4.27 -14.31 4.05
CA ASP A 62 3.00 -13.59 4.13
C ASP A 62 3.18 -12.06 4.07
N ALA A 63 4.33 -11.57 3.57
CA ALA A 63 4.62 -10.14 3.44
C ALA A 63 4.01 -9.50 2.17
N TYR A 64 3.49 -8.28 2.33
CA TYR A 64 2.90 -7.47 1.27
C TYR A 64 3.48 -6.06 1.31
N MET A 65 3.85 -5.52 0.14
CA MET A 65 4.10 -4.09 -0.01
C MET A 65 2.79 -3.39 -0.38
N ILE A 66 2.35 -2.47 0.46
CA ILE A 66 1.12 -1.71 0.26
C ILE A 66 1.48 -0.29 -0.17
N ALA A 67 0.91 0.15 -1.29
CA ALA A 67 1.16 1.49 -1.82
C ALA A 67 0.50 2.55 -0.93
N LEU A 68 1.24 3.62 -0.64
CA LEU A 68 0.78 4.77 0.13
C LEU A 68 1.00 6.07 -0.65
N THR A 69 0.04 6.98 -0.54
CA THR A 69 0.18 8.36 -1.03
C THR A 69 -0.02 9.34 0.12
N CYS A 70 1.01 10.09 0.48
CA CYS A 70 0.95 11.17 1.44
C CYS A 70 -0.03 12.26 0.94
N ARG A 71 -0.92 12.71 1.83
CA ARG A 71 -1.95 13.71 1.50
C ARG A 71 -1.52 15.17 1.72
N SER A 72 -0.30 15.40 2.22
CA SER A 72 0.24 16.75 2.36
C SER A 72 0.44 17.40 0.99
N ARG A 73 -0.20 18.55 0.76
CA ARG A 73 -0.25 19.24 -0.55
C ARG A 73 1.12 19.56 -1.14
N ASP A 74 2.10 19.89 -0.30
CA ASP A 74 3.44 20.31 -0.72
C ASP A 74 4.50 19.21 -0.53
N CYS A 75 4.08 17.95 -0.43
CA CYS A 75 5.01 16.83 -0.30
C CYS A 75 5.81 16.63 -1.60
N ALA A 76 7.13 16.81 -1.53
CA ALA A 76 8.02 16.67 -2.69
C ALA A 76 8.05 15.23 -3.25
N ARG A 77 7.82 14.23 -2.39
CA ARG A 77 7.75 12.80 -2.77
C ARG A 77 6.54 12.15 -2.09
N PRO A 78 5.32 12.31 -2.64
CA PRO A 78 4.10 11.88 -1.97
C PRO A 78 3.88 10.36 -2.04
N ARG A 79 4.49 9.65 -2.98
CA ARG A 79 4.31 8.21 -3.15
C ARG A 79 5.37 7.44 -2.35
N THR A 80 4.91 6.50 -1.53
CA THR A 80 5.76 5.59 -0.74
C THR A 80 5.05 4.23 -0.59
N GLY A 81 5.60 3.33 0.21
CA GLY A 81 4.95 2.06 0.55
C GLY A 81 5.30 1.61 1.96
N VAL A 82 4.49 0.69 2.49
CA VAL A 82 4.75 0.00 3.76
C VAL A 82 4.73 -1.50 3.53
N VAL A 83 5.61 -2.23 4.22
CA VAL A 83 5.56 -3.69 4.23
C VAL A 83 4.78 -4.13 5.47
N LEU A 84 3.74 -4.93 5.27
CA LEU A 84 2.93 -5.54 6.33
C LEU A 84 2.72 -7.03 6.02
N HIS A 85 2.59 -7.84 7.06
CA HIS A 85 2.13 -9.22 6.93
C HIS A 85 0.61 -9.26 6.71
N GLU A 86 0.11 -10.29 6.03
CA GLU A 86 -1.33 -10.44 5.75
C GLU A 86 -2.17 -10.31 7.01
N ASN A 87 -1.74 -10.94 8.11
CA ASN A 87 -2.44 -10.95 9.39
C ASN A 87 -2.54 -9.56 10.07
N GLU A 88 -1.76 -8.57 9.64
CA GLU A 88 -1.76 -7.22 10.20
C GLU A 88 -2.90 -6.36 9.65
N PHE A 89 -3.41 -6.69 8.45
CA PHE A 89 -4.43 -5.88 7.77
C PHE A 89 -5.63 -6.69 7.23
N ARG A 90 -5.47 -7.97 6.90
CA ARG A 90 -6.58 -8.87 6.55
C ARG A 90 -6.98 -9.72 7.75
N ARG A 91 -8.29 -9.88 7.95
CA ARG A 91 -8.80 -10.89 8.88
C ARG A 91 -9.08 -12.10 8.01
N LEU A 92 -8.29 -13.16 8.21
CA LEU A 92 -8.66 -14.51 7.78
C LEU A 92 -9.91 -14.98 8.55
#